data_AF-A0A3A4S1M7-F1
#
_entry.id   AF-A0A3A4S1M7-F1
#
_cell.length_a   1.000
_cell.length_b   1.000
_cell.length_c   1.000
_cell.angle_alpha   90.00
_cell.angle_beta   90.00
_cell.angle_gamma   90.00
#
_symmetry.space_group_name_H-M   'P 1'
#
loop_
_entity.id
_entity.type
_entity.pdbx_description
1 polymer ?
#
loop_
_entity_poly.entity_id
_entity_poly.type
_entity_poly.pdbx_seq_one_letter_code
_entity_poly.pdbx_strand_id
1 'polypeptide(L)'
;MKLKCLFVTVVCLTGFAAPAFAYLDPGAGSFVLQMLIAGIMGTLFTVKMYWSRLKTFFASMLGKTMDHSLENKTEADRKDE
;
A
#
# COMPACT_ATOMS: atom_id res chain seq x y z
N MET A 1 4.47 -46.57 21.03
CA MET A 1 5.66 -45.89 21.61
C MET A 1 6.74 -45.58 20.57
N LYS A 2 7.00 -46.46 19.60
CA LYS A 2 8.00 -46.26 18.53
C LYS A 2 7.74 -45.05 17.63
N LEU A 3 6.48 -44.73 17.32
CA LEU A 3 6.10 -43.60 16.46
C LEU A 3 6.35 -42.23 17.10
N LYS A 4 6.23 -42.13 18.43
CA LYS A 4 6.52 -40.90 19.19
C LYS A 4 8.04 -40.66 19.27
N CYS A 5 8.83 -41.72 19.45
CA CYS A 5 10.29 -41.64 19.33
C CYS A 5 10.70 -41.23 17.92
N LEU A 6 10.11 -41.81 16.87
CA LEU A 6 10.43 -41.47 15.48
C LEU A 6 10.16 -39.99 15.19
N PHE A 7 9.03 -39.46 15.65
CA PHE A 7 8.70 -38.04 15.49
C PHE A 7 9.73 -37.14 16.20
N VAL A 8 10.10 -37.46 17.43
CA VAL A 8 11.11 -36.70 18.19
C VAL A 8 12.49 -36.78 17.55
N THR A 9 12.89 -37.94 17.03
CA THR A 9 14.17 -38.12 16.35
C THR A 9 14.25 -37.33 15.04
N VAL A 10 13.15 -37.31 14.25
CA VAL A 10 13.06 -36.51 13.02
C VAL A 10 13.14 -35.01 13.33
N VAL A 11 12.44 -34.54 14.36
CA VAL A 11 12.47 -33.13 14.80
C VAL A 11 13.86 -32.73 15.33
N CYS A 12 14.55 -33.61 16.06
CA CYS A 12 15.91 -33.34 16.52
C CYS A 12 16.93 -33.30 15.37
N LEU A 13 16.78 -34.15 14.36
CA LEU A 13 17.71 -34.21 13.21
C LEU A 13 17.60 -32.97 12.31
N THR A 14 16.42 -32.37 12.18
CA THR A 14 16.23 -31.16 11.36
C THR A 14 16.55 -29.86 12.10
N GLY A 15 16.62 -29.88 13.43
CA GLY A 15 16.96 -28.71 14.26
C GLY A 15 18.46 -28.41 14.38
N PHE A 16 19.34 -29.33 13.97
CA PHE A 16 20.80 -29.17 14.06
C PHE A 16 21.38 -28.76 12.70
N ALA A 17 21.01 -27.58 12.22
CA ALA A 17 21.56 -26.98 11.01
C ALA A 17 22.68 -25.98 11.37
N ALA A 18 23.86 -26.12 10.75
CA ALA A 18 24.95 -25.14 10.88
C ALA A 18 24.53 -23.76 10.33
N PRO A 19 25.06 -22.65 10.86
CA PRO A 19 24.68 -21.31 10.41
C PRO A 19 25.18 -21.07 8.97
N ALA A 20 24.28 -21.18 7.98
CA ALA A 20 24.55 -20.81 6.60
C ALA A 20 24.25 -19.31 6.41
N PHE A 21 25.29 -18.49 6.25
CA PHE A 21 25.21 -17.03 6.11
C PHE A 21 24.66 -16.51 4.75
N ALA A 22 24.03 -17.37 3.95
CA ALA A 22 23.55 -17.02 2.60
C ALA A 22 22.16 -17.60 2.29
N TYR A 23 21.24 -17.60 3.25
CA TYR A 23 19.90 -18.13 3.01
C TYR A 23 18.87 -17.08 3.43
N LEU A 24 18.18 -16.55 2.43
CA LEU A 24 16.78 -16.17 2.54
C LEU A 24 16.11 -17.24 3.39
N ASP A 25 15.95 -16.97 4.69
CA ASP A 25 15.27 -17.87 5.61
C ASP A 25 13.95 -18.25 4.93
N PRO A 26 13.57 -19.54 4.80
CA PRO A 26 12.36 -19.92 4.07
C PRO A 26 11.12 -19.22 4.65
N GLY A 27 11.17 -18.80 5.92
CA GLY A 27 10.21 -17.87 6.52
C GLY A 27 10.30 -16.43 6.01
N ALA A 28 11.50 -15.87 5.85
CA ALA A 28 11.71 -14.50 5.38
C ALA A 28 11.26 -14.28 3.92
N GLY A 29 11.52 -15.23 3.03
CA GLY A 29 11.04 -15.15 1.64
C GLY A 29 9.51 -15.10 1.55
N SER A 30 8.83 -15.93 2.34
CA SER A 30 7.37 -15.98 2.43
C SER A 30 6.79 -14.69 3.01
N PHE A 31 7.44 -14.12 4.03
CA PHE A 31 7.02 -12.88 4.66
C PHE A 31 7.09 -11.68 3.71
N VAL A 32 8.15 -11.58 2.92
CA VAL A 32 8.29 -10.52 1.89
C VAL A 32 7.17 -10.63 0.86
N LEU A 33 6.87 -11.84 0.38
CA LEU A 33 5.75 -12.06 -0.55
C LEU A 33 4.40 -11.72 0.09
N GLN A 34 4.17 -12.09 1.35
CA GLN A 34 2.94 -11.73 2.07
C GLN A 34 2.77 -10.22 2.21
N MET A 35 3.82 -9.50 2.61
CA MET A 35 3.79 -8.03 2.69
C MET A 35 3.55 -7.38 1.33
N LEU A 36 4.15 -7.92 0.27
CA LEU A 36 3.93 -7.44 -1.09
C LEU A 36 2.47 -7.61 -1.52
N ILE A 37 1.90 -8.80 -1.32
CA ILE A 37 0.50 -9.09 -1.64
C ILE A 37 -0.44 -8.22 -0.81
N ALA A 38 -0.20 -8.11 0.50
CA ALA A 38 -0.98 -7.27 1.41
C ALA A 38 -0.92 -5.80 1.01
N GLY A 39 0.26 -5.29 0.63
CA GLY A 39 0.45 -3.91 0.16
C GLY A 39 -0.31 -3.64 -1.14
N ILE A 40 -0.23 -4.54 -2.12
CA ILE A 40 -0.96 -4.42 -3.40
C ILE A 40 -2.46 -4.46 -3.15
N MET A 41 -2.96 -5.47 -2.43
CA MET A 41 -4.37 -5.62 -2.12
C MET A 41 -4.91 -4.43 -1.32
N GLY A 42 -4.18 -4.00 -0.29
CA GLY A 42 -4.54 -2.85 0.54
C GLY A 42 -4.61 -1.56 -0.27
N THR A 43 -3.64 -1.34 -1.17
CA THR A 43 -3.63 -0.17 -2.06
C THR A 43 -4.79 -0.20 -3.03
N LEU A 44 -5.00 -1.32 -3.74
CA LEU A 44 -6.10 -1.47 -4.70
C LEU A 44 -7.46 -1.30 -4.02
N PHE A 45 -7.64 -1.90 -2.84
CA PHE A 45 -8.87 -1.78 -2.06
C PHE A 45 -9.12 -0.34 -1.63
N THR A 46 -8.09 0.33 -1.11
CA THR A 46 -8.16 1.75 -0.71
C THR A 46 -8.51 2.63 -1.91
N VAL A 47 -7.81 2.48 -3.04
CA VAL A 47 -8.11 3.25 -4.26
C VAL A 47 -9.54 3.02 -4.73
N LYS A 48 -10.02 1.77 -4.73
CA LYS A 48 -11.40 1.43 -5.10
C LYS A 48 -12.41 2.06 -4.15
N MET A 49 -12.16 2.01 -2.85
CA MET A 49 -13.02 2.58 -1.82
C MET A 49 -13.12 4.10 -1.93
N TYR A 50 -11.99 4.77 -2.20
CA TYR A 50 -11.91 6.23 -2.29
C TYR A 50 -12.02 6.78 -3.72
N TRP A 51 -12.38 5.98 -4.72
CA TRP A 51 -12.39 6.38 -6.13
C TRP A 51 -13.11 7.71 -6.39
N SER A 52 -14.27 7.93 -5.75
CA SER A 52 -15.04 9.18 -5.88
C SER A 52 -14.28 10.37 -5.29
N ARG A 53 -13.76 10.23 -4.07
CA ARG A 53 -12.98 11.28 -3.37
C ARG A 53 -11.68 11.58 -4.12
N LEU A 54 -11.01 10.56 -4.66
CA LEU A 54 -9.79 10.69 -5.44
C LEU A 54 -10.05 11.52 -6.70
N LYS A 55 -11.12 11.22 -7.46
CA LYS A 55 -11.52 12.02 -8.62
C LYS A 55 -11.78 13.47 -8.27
N THR A 56 -12.53 13.73 -7.20
CA THR A 56 -12.81 15.11 -6.75
C THR A 56 -11.55 15.83 -6.30
N PHE A 57 -10.64 15.14 -5.62
CA PHE A 57 -9.35 15.71 -5.19
C PHE A 57 -8.47 16.11 -6.38
N PHE A 58 -8.35 15.25 -7.39
CA PHE A 58 -7.63 15.57 -8.63
C PHE A 58 -8.32 16.67 -9.44
N ALA A 59 -9.66 16.65 -9.53
CA ALA A 59 -10.42 17.70 -10.20
C ALA A 59 -10.26 19.06 -9.50
N SER A 60 -10.26 19.08 -8.17
CA SER A 60 -10.05 20.30 -7.38
C SER A 60 -8.62 20.83 -7.49
N MET A 61 -7.61 19.96 -7.66
CA MET A 61 -6.24 20.41 -7.93
C MET A 61 -6.11 21.04 -9.32
N LEU A 62 -6.86 20.55 -10.31
CA LEU A 62 -6.79 21.04 -11.69
C LEU A 62 -7.67 22.27 -11.95
N GLY A 63 -8.76 22.46 -11.19
CA GLY A 63 -9.79 23.47 -11.46
C GLY A 63 -9.55 24.87 -10.87
N LYS A 64 -8.45 25.12 -10.15
CA LYS A 64 -8.32 26.32 -9.32
C LYS A 64 -7.77 27.58 -10.04
N THR A 65 -8.12 27.77 -11.32
CA THR A 65 -7.59 28.89 -12.13
C THR A 65 -8.65 29.87 -12.66
N MET A 66 -9.95 29.63 -12.50
CA MET A 66 -10.94 30.40 -13.27
C MET A 66 -12.09 30.99 -12.45
N ASP A 67 -11.79 31.67 -11.36
CA ASP A 67 -12.80 32.44 -10.61
C ASP A 67 -12.39 33.92 -10.38
N HIS A 68 -11.09 34.21 -10.29
CA HIS A 68 -10.63 35.58 -10.00
C HIS A 68 -10.76 36.59 -11.15
N SER A 69 -11.15 36.15 -12.36
CA SER A 69 -11.30 37.04 -13.53
C SER A 69 -12.70 37.62 -13.69
N LEU A 70 -13.72 37.07 -13.03
CA LEU A 70 -15.11 37.53 -13.17
C LEU A 70 -15.49 38.59 -12.12
N GLU A 71 -14.91 38.51 -10.93
CA GLU A 71 -15.10 39.54 -9.89
C GLU A 71 -14.46 40.88 -10.30
N ASN A 72 -13.22 40.87 -10.82
CA ASN A 72 -12.53 42.08 -11.26
C ASN A 72 -13.23 42.79 -12.44
N LYS A 73 -13.85 42.04 -13.36
CA LYS A 73 -14.55 42.62 -14.52
C LYS A 73 -15.85 43.32 -14.13
N THR A 74 -16.51 42.85 -13.06
CA THR A 74 -17.79 43.41 -12.58
C THR A 74 -17.57 44.61 -11.64
N GLU A 75 -16.43 44.67 -10.95
CA GLU A 75 -16.04 45.85 -10.17
C GLU A 75 -15.50 47.00 -11.01
N ALA A 76 -14.84 46.70 -12.14
CA ALA A 76 -14.43 47.71 -13.11
C ALA A 76 -15.66 48.41 -13.73
N ASP A 77 -16.62 47.65 -14.25
CA ASP A 77 -17.85 48.17 -14.90
C ASP A 77 -18.71 49.05 -13.96
N ARG A 78 -18.69 48.78 -12.64
CA ARG A 78 -19.39 49.61 -11.63
C ARG A 78 -18.64 50.87 -11.18
N LYS A 79 -17.36 51.01 -11.49
CA LYS A 79 -16.58 52.21 -11.16
C LYS A 79 -16.63 53.28 -12.24
N ASP A 80 -17.18 52.92 -13.39
CA ASP A 80 -17.23 53.74 -14.60
C ASP A 80 -18.61 54.44 -14.79
N GLU A 81 -19.61 54.10 -13.96
CA GLU A 81 -20.91 54.79 -13.81
C GLU A 81 -20.93 55.77 -12.63
#